data_AF-A0A9D5JAY5-F1
#
_entry.id   AF-A0A9D5JAY5-F1
#
_cell.length_a   1.000
_cell.length_b   1.000
_cell.length_c   1.000
_cell.angle_alpha   90.00
_cell.angle_beta   90.00
_cell.angle_gamma   90.00
#
_symmetry.space_group_name_H-M   'P 1'
#
loop_
_entity.id
_entity.type
_entity.pdbx_description
1 polymer ?
#
loop_
_entity_poly.entity_id
_entity_poly.type
_entity_poly.pdbx_seq_one_letter_code
_entity_poly.pdbx_strand_id
1 'polypeptide(L)'
;MLSPADMLIIGAAALLFFGPDQLPKVARRTGQVVREVQATSQSFIREMERAADESDLHAAQAAYARGPQAEPFPDINTHTAEEPAQQPTPPEGDWSDPPTPEPRPSHDVTKPPDPPV
;
A
#
# COMPACT_ATOMS: atom_id res chain seq x y z
N MET A 1 8.55 -10.06 -13.60
CA MET A 1 9.57 -9.02 -13.36
C MET A 1 10.26 -8.77 -14.68
N LEU A 2 10.22 -7.54 -15.20
CA LEU A 2 10.86 -7.24 -16.48
C LEU A 2 12.37 -7.17 -16.26
N SER A 3 13.12 -8.02 -16.97
CA SER A 3 14.57 -8.08 -16.86
C SER A 3 15.19 -6.85 -17.54
N PRO A 4 16.39 -6.38 -17.12
CA PRO A 4 17.16 -5.38 -17.88
C PRO A 4 17.36 -5.77 -19.35
N ALA A 5 17.45 -7.06 -19.66
CA ALA A 5 17.53 -7.56 -21.03
C ALA A 5 16.25 -7.29 -21.83
N ASP A 6 15.08 -7.47 -21.23
CA ASP A 6 13.79 -7.22 -21.89
C ASP A 6 13.62 -5.72 -22.20
N MET A 7 14.06 -4.84 -21.29
CA MET A 7 14.08 -3.40 -21.53
C MET A 7 14.97 -3.02 -22.72
N LEU A 8 16.12 -3.67 -22.88
CA LEU A 8 16.99 -3.49 -24.05
C LEU A 8 16.30 -3.91 -25.35
N ILE A 9 15.60 -5.05 -25.35
CA ILE A 9 14.86 -5.55 -26.52
C ILE A 9 13.76 -4.58 -26.91
N ILE A 10 12.96 -4.11 -25.95
CA ILE A 10 11.88 -3.15 -26.19
C ILE A 10 12.45 -1.82 -26.69
N GLY A 11 13.55 -1.34 -26.09
CA GLY A 11 14.25 -0.14 -26.53
C GLY A 11 14.76 -0.26 -27.97
N ALA A 12 15.38 -1.38 -28.32
CA ALA A 12 15.85 -1.66 -29.68
C ALA A 12 14.69 -1.74 -30.69
N ALA A 13 13.59 -2.40 -30.32
CA ALA A 13 12.38 -2.44 -31.15
C ALA A 13 11.82 -1.03 -31.37
N ALA A 14 11.70 -0.21 -30.32
CA ALA A 14 11.25 1.17 -30.43
C ALA A 14 12.17 2.02 -31.33
N LEU A 15 13.49 1.84 -31.22
CA LEU A 15 14.46 2.51 -32.10
C LEU A 15 14.31 2.08 -33.56
N LEU A 16 13.91 0.84 -33.83
CA LEU A 16 13.66 0.35 -35.19
C LEU A 16 12.38 0.94 -35.79
N PHE A 17 11.29 1.03 -35.01
CA PHE A 17 10.01 1.58 -35.47
C PHE A 17 10.02 3.10 -35.62
N PHE A 18 10.58 3.81 -34.64
CA PHE A 18 10.56 5.28 -34.60
C PHE A 18 11.84 5.91 -35.14
N GLY A 19 12.98 5.20 -35.05
CA GLY A 19 14.29 5.72 -35.40
C GLY A 19 15.06 6.29 -34.21
N PRO A 20 16.41 6.16 -34.20
CA PRO A 20 17.27 6.64 -33.10
C PRO A 20 17.24 8.15 -32.90
N ASP A 21 16.94 8.91 -33.95
CA ASP A 21 16.85 10.37 -33.87
C ASP A 21 15.49 10.89 -33.40
N GLN A 22 14.42 10.10 -33.54
CA GLN A 22 13.05 10.58 -33.31
C GLN A 22 12.61 10.40 -31.86
N LEU A 23 12.91 9.25 -31.25
CA LEU A 23 12.63 9.01 -29.82
C LEU A 23 13.18 10.13 -28.91
N PRO A 24 14.45 10.54 -29.00
CA PRO A 24 14.97 11.61 -28.14
C PRO A 24 14.31 12.97 -28.46
N LYS A 25 13.95 13.25 -29.71
CA LYS A 25 13.24 14.49 -30.07
C LYS A 25 11.86 14.54 -29.42
N VAL A 26 11.10 13.43 -29.45
CA VAL A 26 9.78 13.32 -28.82
C VAL A 26 9.89 13.40 -27.30
N ALA A 27 10.81 12.63 -26.71
CA ALA A 27 11.06 12.64 -25.27
C ALA A 27 11.41 14.05 -24.75
N ARG A 28 12.23 14.81 -25.50
CA ARG A 28 12.54 16.20 -25.17
C ARG A 28 11.30 17.11 -25.17
N ARG A 29 10.44 16.99 -26.18
CA ARG A 29 9.20 17.79 -26.29
C ARG A 29 8.23 17.47 -25.15
N THR A 30 7.97 16.18 -24.91
CA THR A 30 7.10 15.74 -23.81
C THR A 30 7.70 16.12 -22.45
N GLY A 31 9.01 15.96 -22.29
CA GLY A 31 9.72 16.34 -21.07
C GLY A 31 9.66 17.84 -20.78
N GLN A 32 9.71 18.68 -21.81
CA GLN A 32 9.50 20.12 -21.65
C GLN A 32 8.09 20.43 -21.14
N VAL A 33 7.06 19.82 -21.72
CA VAL A 33 5.67 20.00 -21.24
C VAL A 33 5.52 19.54 -19.79
N VAL A 34 6.05 18.37 -19.44
CA VAL A 34 6.03 17.87 -18.05
C VAL A 34 6.75 18.83 -17.11
N ARG A 35 7.89 19.40 -17.52
CA ARG A 35 8.64 20.37 -16.73
C ARG A 35 7.85 21.67 -16.51
N GLU A 36 7.17 22.17 -17.54
CA GLU A 36 6.32 23.37 -17.44
C GLU A 36 5.13 23.13 -16.50
N VAL A 37 4.52 21.95 -16.58
CA VAL A 37 3.45 21.53 -15.65
C VAL A 37 4.00 21.49 -14.22
N GLN A 38 5.13 20.82 -13.98
CA GLN A 38 5.74 20.76 -12.65
C GLN A 38 6.08 22.15 -12.10
N ALA A 39 6.63 23.04 -12.92
CA ALA A 39 6.96 24.41 -12.52
C ALA A 39 5.71 25.20 -12.09
N THR A 40 4.60 25.03 -12.84
CA THR A 40 3.32 25.70 -12.54
C THR A 40 2.62 25.09 -11.32
N SER A 41 2.68 23.76 -11.17
CA SER A 41 2.10 23.06 -10.03
C SER A 41 2.76 23.48 -8.72
N GLN A 42 4.06 23.80 -8.71
CA GLN A 42 4.71 24.28 -7.49
C GLN A 42 4.16 25.63 -6.99
N SER A 43 3.74 26.53 -7.88
CA SER A 43 3.03 27.76 -7.46
C SER A 43 1.65 27.45 -6.88
N PHE A 44 0.95 26.47 -7.44
CA PHE A 44 -0.35 26.04 -6.91
C PHE A 44 -0.22 25.37 -5.55
N ILE A 45 0.75 24.48 -5.37
CA ILE A 45 1.02 23.81 -4.09
C ILE A 45 1.36 24.86 -3.02
N ARG A 46 2.24 25.82 -3.31
CA ARG A 46 2.56 26.91 -2.37
C ARG A 46 1.35 27.75 -1.99
N GLU A 47 0.46 28.05 -2.93
CA GLU A 47 -0.75 28.81 -2.65
C GLU A 47 -1.77 27.99 -1.85
N MET A 48 -1.89 26.69 -2.14
CA MET A 48 -2.72 25.77 -1.38
C MET A 48 -2.22 25.60 0.06
N GLU A 49 -0.91 25.42 0.24
CA GLU A 49 -0.26 25.39 1.56
C GLU A 49 -0.50 26.70 2.30
N ARG A 50 -0.37 27.84 1.63
CA ARG A 50 -0.64 29.16 2.22
C ARG A 50 -2.10 29.32 2.65
N ALA A 51 -3.06 28.89 1.83
CA ALA A 51 -4.48 28.92 2.17
C ALA A 51 -4.82 27.95 3.31
N ALA A 52 -4.16 26.79 3.36
CA ALA A 52 -4.30 25.82 4.44
C ALA A 52 -3.74 26.36 5.77
N ASP A 53 -2.53 26.93 5.76
CA ASP A 53 -1.92 27.57 6.94
C ASP A 53 -2.80 28.71 7.46
N GLU A 54 -3.35 29.56 6.58
CA GLU A 54 -4.29 30.61 6.97
C GLU A 54 -5.58 30.04 7.59
N SER A 55 -6.05 28.89 7.11
CA SER A 55 -7.21 28.19 7.69
C SER A 55 -6.91 27.59 9.07
N ASP A 56 -5.70 27.04 9.26
CA ASP A 56 -5.25 26.48 10.54
C ASP A 56 -5.07 27.58 11.59
N LEU A 57 -4.56 28.75 11.21
CA LEU A 57 -4.48 29.91 12.09
C LEU A 57 -5.89 30.37 12.54
N HIS A 58 -6.85 30.40 11.62
CA HIS A 58 -8.23 30.77 11.94
C HIS A 58 -8.91 29.73 12.84
N ALA A 59 -8.65 28.43 12.61
CA ALA A 59 -9.12 27.33 13.46
C ALA A 59 -8.50 27.37 14.86
N ALA A 60 -7.18 27.62 14.96
CA ALA A 60 -6.49 27.79 16.22
C ALA A 60 -7.04 29.00 16.99
N GLN A 61 -7.29 30.12 16.31
CA GLN A 61 -7.85 31.32 16.93
C GLN A 61 -9.29 31.09 17.42
N ALA A 62 -10.10 30.33 16.68
CA ALA A 62 -11.43 29.88 17.12
C ALA A 62 -11.36 28.89 18.30
N ALA A 63 -10.35 28.02 18.34
CA ALA A 63 -10.12 27.10 19.46
C ALA A 63 -9.64 27.83 20.73
N TYR A 64 -8.74 28.81 20.59
CA TYR A 64 -8.34 29.70 21.68
C TYR A 64 -9.53 30.53 22.21
N ALA A 65 -10.41 31.00 21.32
CA ALA A 65 -11.64 31.68 21.72
C ALA A 65 -12.66 30.76 22.40
N ARG A 66 -12.61 29.45 22.15
CA ARG A 66 -13.48 28.45 22.78
C ARG A 66 -12.98 27.99 24.16
N GLY A 67 -11.74 28.33 24.54
CA GLY A 67 -11.12 27.95 25.81
C GLY A 67 -10.80 26.44 25.90
N PRO A 68 -9.94 26.02 26.84
CA PRO A 68 -9.52 24.62 26.96
C PRO A 68 -10.67 23.78 27.52
N GLN A 69 -11.52 23.23 26.64
CA GLN A 69 -12.34 22.08 26.98
C GLN A 69 -11.51 20.83 26.74
N ALA A 70 -11.12 20.19 27.83
CA ALA A 70 -10.52 18.86 27.81
C ALA A 70 -11.58 17.86 27.33
N GLU A 71 -11.49 17.46 26.06
CA GLU A 71 -12.21 16.30 25.54
C GLU A 71 -11.72 15.05 26.30
N PRO A 72 -12.60 14.24 26.91
CA PRO A 72 -12.21 13.00 27.55
C PRO A 72 -11.68 12.03 26.49
N PHE A 73 -10.43 11.59 26.63
CA PHE A 73 -9.89 10.50 25.82
C PHE A 73 -10.74 9.24 26.05
N PRO A 74 -11.20 8.53 25.00
CA PRO A 74 -11.89 7.28 25.18
C PRO A 74 -10.91 6.24 25.75
N ASP A 75 -11.21 5.72 26.93
CA ASP A 75 -10.49 4.62 27.57
C ASP A 75 -10.57 3.37 26.67
N ILE A 76 -9.43 3.01 26.07
CA ILE A 76 -9.30 1.83 25.19
C ILE A 76 -9.22 0.51 25.96
N ASN A 77 -9.45 0.53 27.27
CA ASN A 77 -9.27 -0.63 28.15
C ASN A 77 -10.52 -0.93 28.96
N THR A 78 -11.56 -1.49 28.34
CA THR A 78 -12.55 -2.28 29.10
C THR A 78 -13.18 -3.38 28.24
N HIS A 79 -12.57 -4.58 28.34
CA HIS A 79 -13.20 -5.91 28.40
C HIS A 79 -12.37 -6.98 27.66
N THR A 80 -11.35 -7.49 28.35
CA THR A 80 -10.88 -8.86 28.19
C THR A 80 -11.59 -9.74 29.22
N ALA A 81 -12.32 -10.74 28.71
CA ALA A 81 -12.76 -12.03 29.32
C ALA A 81 -13.78 -11.94 30.50
N GLU A 82 -14.80 -12.78 30.65
CA GLU A 82 -15.08 -14.19 30.28
C GLU A 82 -16.61 -14.39 30.04
N GLU A 83 -17.07 -15.17 29.04
CA GLU A 83 -17.73 -16.51 29.16
C GLU A 83 -19.14 -16.46 28.49
N PRO A 84 -19.82 -17.53 27.98
CA PRO A 84 -19.46 -18.82 27.36
C PRO A 84 -20.06 -19.00 25.91
N ALA A 85 -19.76 -20.15 25.30
CA ALA A 85 -20.16 -20.64 23.98
C ALA A 85 -21.56 -20.29 23.42
N GLN A 86 -21.58 -19.81 22.17
CA GLN A 86 -22.50 -20.23 21.09
C GLN A 86 -22.07 -19.61 19.75
N GLN A 87 -21.30 -20.35 18.95
CA GLN A 87 -21.15 -20.05 17.53
C GLN A 87 -22.47 -20.41 16.83
N PRO A 88 -23.13 -19.48 16.11
CA PRO A 88 -24.16 -19.87 15.16
C PRO A 88 -23.46 -20.60 14.00
N THR A 89 -23.85 -21.85 13.79
CA THR A 89 -23.47 -22.68 12.65
C THR A 89 -23.78 -21.95 11.34
N PRO A 90 -22.79 -21.75 10.44
CA PRO A 90 -23.06 -21.32 9.07
C PRO A 90 -23.86 -22.41 8.36
N PRO A 91 -24.96 -22.09 7.65
CA PRO A 91 -25.71 -23.08 6.89
C PRO A 91 -24.82 -23.68 5.80
N GLU A 92 -24.81 -25.01 5.74
CA GLU A 92 -24.11 -25.84 4.77
C GLU A 92 -24.48 -25.43 3.34
N GLY A 93 -23.60 -24.64 2.72
CA GLY A 93 -23.58 -24.42 1.28
C GLY A 93 -22.84 -25.57 0.63
N ASP A 94 -23.60 -26.41 -0.06
CA ASP A 94 -23.19 -27.43 -1.02
C ASP A 94 -22.01 -26.95 -1.90
N TRP A 95 -20.81 -27.41 -1.55
CA TRP A 95 -19.67 -27.49 -2.46
C TRP A 95 -19.27 -28.96 -2.55
N SER A 96 -20.08 -29.70 -3.30
CA SER A 96 -19.75 -31.05 -3.75
C SER A 96 -18.37 -31.06 -4.45
N ASP A 97 -17.42 -31.72 -3.78
CA ASP A 97 -16.07 -32.18 -4.18
C ASP A 97 -14.98 -31.14 -4.53
N PRO A 98 -13.79 -31.22 -3.88
CA PRO A 98 -12.97 -32.43 -4.03
C PRO A 98 -12.27 -32.87 -2.72
N PRO A 99 -12.28 -34.17 -2.42
CA PRO A 99 -11.02 -34.73 -1.93
C PRO A 99 -10.79 -36.19 -2.32
N THR A 100 -9.61 -36.48 -2.83
CA THR A 100 -8.83 -37.58 -2.24
C THR A 100 -7.35 -37.19 -2.26
N PRO A 101 -6.83 -36.59 -1.16
CA PRO A 101 -5.40 -36.57 -0.95
C PRO A 101 -4.92 -38.01 -0.74
N GLU A 102 -4.01 -38.48 -1.60
CA GLU A 102 -3.31 -39.76 -1.42
C GLU A 102 -2.63 -39.83 -0.05
N PRO A 103 -2.69 -40.98 0.65
CA PRO A 103 -2.01 -41.15 1.93
C PRO A 103 -0.49 -41.11 1.72
N ARG A 104 0.16 -40.06 2.25
CA ARG A 104 1.62 -40.00 2.31
C ARG A 104 2.11 -41.02 3.34
N PRO A 105 3.05 -41.92 2.99
CA PRO A 105 3.61 -42.87 3.93
C PRO A 105 4.30 -42.12 5.09
N SER A 106 3.87 -42.48 6.29
CA SER A 106 4.37 -42.01 7.58
C SER A 106 5.83 -42.45 7.76
N HIS A 107 6.77 -41.53 7.62
CA HIS A 107 8.11 -41.73 8.17
C HIS A 107 8.07 -41.50 9.67
N ASP A 108 8.16 -42.62 10.37
CA ASP A 108 8.33 -42.83 11.79
C ASP A 108 9.36 -41.85 12.39
N VAL A 109 8.87 -40.93 13.24
CA VAL A 109 9.69 -40.12 14.14
C VAL A 109 9.85 -40.93 15.43
N THR A 110 10.81 -41.86 15.44
CA THR A 110 11.33 -42.44 16.67
C THR A 110 12.80 -42.06 16.84
N LYS A 111 13.02 -41.19 17.84
CA LYS A 111 14.16 -41.16 18.79
C LYS A 111 14.74 -39.74 19.01
N PRO A 112 14.43 -39.07 20.14
CA PRO A 112 15.19 -37.93 20.67
C PRO A 112 16.49 -38.38 21.40
N PRO A 113 17.39 -37.44 21.78
CA PRO A 113 18.82 -37.46 21.42
C PRO A 113 19.76 -38.02 22.51
N ASP A 114 20.99 -38.38 22.13
CA ASP A 114 22.09 -38.60 23.08
C ASP A 114 22.89 -37.29 23.31
N PRO A 115 23.24 -36.94 24.57
CA PRO A 115 23.92 -35.69 24.92
C PRO A 115 25.42 -35.68 24.56
N PRO A 116 26.05 -34.49 24.42
CA PRO A 116 27.46 -34.35 24.07
C PRO A 116 28.40 -34.79 25.21
N VAL A 117 29.54 -35.37 24.83
CA VAL A 117 30.67 -35.79 25.71
C VAL A 117 31.60 -34.62 25.99
#